data_AF-A0A9D6K397-F1
#
_entry.id   AF-A0A9D6K397-F1
#
_cell.length_a   1.000
_cell.length_b   1.000
_cell.length_c   1.000
_cell.angle_alpha   90.00
_cell.angle_beta   90.00
_cell.angle_gamma   90.00
#
_symmetry.space_group_name_H-M   'P 1'
#
loop_
_entity.id
_entity.type
_entity.pdbx_description
1 polymer ?
#
loop_
_entity_poly.entity_id
_entity_poly.type
_entity_poly.pdbx_seq_one_letter_code
_entity_poly.pdbx_strand_id
1 'polypeptide(L)'
;MKLRWLSITAILIAGALGMEGCLQKTSYPASRVKESLVEMCEKEYGITGVDVKIAGDTIGVYLPLKKLFAADLKEAFSSGQIKNMETLFEPSPEALEKIEDVIFSITRVILSTDRSFKFYILQATDMEDTGMQLIIKGFVDDIKRVKVSDISRGEYRKRMMHELRLNRAVLFHKPVRQFFVDLESMTLSQIQEKYFSKDLPPAAIQTLFFNSIRAHEVTAGLHWEILEMRSAPIQKNEVLVFAKVQPKAKGEDPNAGDASSNAAVAEPLKYLFMLAIQENQARILRIIPFQYLSEEGFLQQIDFPKGLQIEENSEKWEEEFPLEVIKLGNFLAEQLTRRASAIVSMDERIQNTFHEVKLEFSFYEEAGDSFFSLNVDALLRDHSAESLGPLIYHEDMLYLLTLASREFVDVLRSYDYGNYTSLNLNLSKESSAWIIGRDDLELFRRKKIDLQGLLSLPRI
;
A
#
# COMPACT_ATOMS: atom_id res chain seq x y z
N MET A 1 -75.67 -23.16 29.51
CA MET A 1 -75.30 -22.31 28.35
C MET A 1 -74.15 -21.43 28.80
N LYS A 2 -72.90 -21.88 28.69
CA LYS A 2 -72.02 -21.91 27.49
C LYS A 2 -71.85 -20.54 26.81
N LEU A 3 -70.60 -20.07 26.92
CA LEU A 3 -69.80 -19.43 25.87
C LEU A 3 -70.10 -17.96 25.54
N ARG A 4 -69.22 -17.05 25.99
CA ARG A 4 -68.23 -16.31 25.16
C ARG A 4 -67.74 -15.08 25.93
N TRP A 5 -66.68 -15.25 26.73
CA TRP A 5 -65.93 -14.15 27.34
C TRP A 5 -64.44 -14.49 27.39
N LEU A 6 -63.89 -14.91 26.24
CA LEU A 6 -62.49 -15.35 26.13
C LEU A 6 -62.02 -15.30 24.67
N SER A 7 -61.90 -14.09 24.07
CA SER A 7 -61.28 -13.97 22.73
C SER A 7 -60.73 -12.56 22.39
N ILE A 8 -60.31 -11.73 23.34
CA ILE A 8 -59.69 -10.42 22.97
C ILE A 8 -58.35 -10.16 23.66
N THR A 9 -58.01 -10.84 24.76
CA THR A 9 -56.74 -10.61 25.49
C THR A 9 -55.56 -11.50 25.08
N ALA A 10 -55.72 -12.38 24.08
CA ALA A 10 -54.64 -13.28 23.62
C ALA A 10 -53.97 -12.87 22.29
N ILE A 11 -54.44 -11.82 21.62
CA ILE A 11 -53.86 -11.35 20.35
C ILE A 11 -52.94 -10.13 20.54
N LEU A 12 -52.95 -9.49 21.71
CA LEU A 12 -52.09 -8.33 22.02
C LEU A 12 -50.78 -8.65 22.76
N ILE A 13 -50.52 -9.91 23.11
CA ILE A 13 -49.25 -10.35 23.73
C ILE A 13 -48.39 -11.18 22.74
N ALA A 14 -48.96 -11.64 21.62
CA ALA A 14 -48.20 -12.28 20.54
C ALA A 14 -47.63 -11.28 19.50
N GLY A 15 -47.83 -9.97 19.71
CA GLY A 15 -47.31 -8.90 18.84
C GLY A 15 -46.04 -8.22 19.35
N ALA A 16 -45.45 -8.69 20.45
CA ALA A 16 -44.29 -8.06 21.09
C ALA A 16 -43.00 -8.94 21.07
N LEU A 17 -43.00 -10.06 20.34
CA LEU A 17 -41.84 -10.98 20.22
C LEU A 17 -41.36 -11.15 18.77
N GLY A 18 -41.66 -10.19 17.89
CA GLY A 18 -41.31 -10.23 16.46
C GLY A 18 -40.50 -9.05 15.95
N MET A 19 -40.00 -8.16 16.81
CA MET A 19 -39.18 -6.99 16.42
C MET A 19 -37.73 -7.11 16.90
N GLU A 20 -37.14 -8.31 16.82
CA GLU A 20 -35.67 -8.47 16.73
C GLU A 20 -35.21 -8.73 15.28
N GLY A 21 -36.14 -8.73 14.31
CA GLY A 21 -35.83 -8.76 12.89
C GLY A 21 -35.53 -7.36 12.36
N CYS A 22 -34.36 -6.79 12.71
CA CYS A 22 -33.62 -5.70 12.03
C CYS A 22 -32.64 -4.97 12.97
N LEU A 23 -32.08 -5.62 13.98
CA LEU A 23 -30.75 -5.22 14.43
C LEU A 23 -29.78 -5.73 13.35
N GLN A 24 -29.41 -4.85 12.42
CA GLN A 24 -28.43 -5.08 11.37
C GLN A 24 -27.15 -5.68 11.98
N LYS A 25 -27.08 -7.00 12.05
CA LYS A 25 -25.84 -7.70 12.32
C LYS A 25 -25.03 -7.55 11.05
N THR A 26 -24.13 -6.57 11.05
CA THR A 26 -23.20 -6.35 9.94
C THR A 26 -22.51 -7.66 9.60
N SER A 27 -22.50 -8.02 8.32
CA SER A 27 -21.92 -9.29 7.85
C SER A 27 -20.46 -9.44 8.27
N TYR A 28 -19.73 -8.33 8.37
CA TYR A 28 -18.33 -8.30 8.81
C TYR A 28 -18.11 -7.27 9.92
N PRO A 29 -18.19 -7.65 11.21
CA PRO A 29 -17.90 -6.75 12.32
C PRO A 29 -16.49 -6.16 12.24
N ALA A 30 -16.31 -4.90 12.65
CA ALA A 30 -15.09 -4.12 12.55
C ALA A 30 -13.90 -4.82 13.21
N SER A 31 -14.15 -5.53 14.31
CA SER A 31 -13.16 -6.30 15.06
C SER A 31 -12.67 -7.54 14.32
N ARG A 32 -13.38 -7.99 13.29
CA ARG A 32 -13.09 -9.22 12.52
C ARG A 32 -12.84 -8.97 11.03
N VAL A 33 -12.66 -7.71 10.62
CA VAL A 33 -12.52 -7.35 9.19
C VAL A 33 -11.29 -7.99 8.56
N LYS A 34 -10.17 -8.05 9.31
CA LYS A 34 -8.92 -8.64 8.81
C LYS A 34 -9.09 -10.12 8.53
N GLU A 35 -9.59 -10.85 9.53
CA GLU A 35 -9.83 -12.28 9.50
C GLU A 35 -10.85 -12.62 8.41
N SER A 36 -11.93 -11.84 8.31
CA SER A 36 -12.97 -12.07 7.29
C SER A 36 -12.46 -11.92 5.87
N LEU A 37 -11.54 -10.98 5.64
CA LEU A 37 -10.97 -10.75 4.31
C LEU A 37 -9.99 -11.87 3.94
N VAL A 38 -9.11 -12.26 4.86
CA VAL A 38 -8.19 -13.40 4.67
C VAL A 38 -8.98 -14.68 4.43
N GLU A 39 -9.99 -14.95 5.25
CA GLU A 39 -10.86 -16.12 5.14
C GLU A 39 -11.62 -16.14 3.80
N MET A 40 -12.10 -14.99 3.33
CA MET A 40 -12.78 -14.88 2.04
C MET A 40 -11.82 -15.17 0.87
N CYS A 41 -10.63 -14.57 0.88
CA CYS A 41 -9.60 -14.82 -0.13
C CYS A 41 -9.20 -16.30 -0.19
N GLU A 42 -9.06 -16.95 0.96
CA GLU A 42 -8.67 -18.36 1.02
C GLU A 42 -9.82 -19.29 0.62
N LYS A 43 -11.01 -19.13 1.20
CA LYS A 43 -12.13 -20.07 1.00
C LYS A 43 -12.83 -19.92 -0.34
N GLU A 44 -13.01 -18.70 -0.82
CA GLU A 44 -13.74 -18.46 -2.08
C GLU A 44 -12.81 -18.53 -3.30
N TYR A 45 -11.54 -18.13 -3.15
CA TYR A 45 -10.62 -17.94 -4.28
C TYR A 45 -9.32 -18.76 -4.19
N GLY A 46 -9.07 -19.49 -3.08
CA GLY A 46 -7.86 -20.29 -2.91
C GLY A 46 -6.58 -19.46 -2.78
N ILE A 47 -6.69 -18.17 -2.46
CA ILE A 47 -5.56 -17.24 -2.34
C ILE A 47 -5.06 -17.26 -0.89
N THR A 48 -3.87 -17.82 -0.68
CA THR A 48 -3.22 -17.93 0.63
C THR A 48 -2.12 -16.88 0.82
N GLY A 49 -1.80 -16.56 2.07
CA GLY A 49 -0.71 -15.63 2.41
C GLY A 49 -1.06 -14.14 2.29
N VAL A 50 -2.35 -13.81 2.16
CA VAL A 50 -2.82 -12.41 2.19
C VAL A 50 -2.64 -11.84 3.60
N ASP A 51 -2.06 -10.64 3.69
CA ASP A 51 -1.97 -9.88 4.95
C ASP A 51 -2.83 -8.61 4.90
N VAL A 52 -3.44 -8.23 6.02
CA VAL A 52 -4.40 -7.12 6.11
C VAL A 52 -4.02 -6.19 7.26
N LYS A 53 -3.70 -4.95 6.90
CA LYS A 53 -3.39 -3.87 7.84
C LYS A 53 -4.50 -2.81 7.80
N ILE A 54 -4.70 -2.15 8.94
CA ILE A 54 -5.66 -1.05 9.05
C ILE A 54 -4.94 0.13 9.70
N ALA A 55 -4.98 1.30 9.05
CA ALA A 55 -4.43 2.54 9.56
C ALA A 55 -5.49 3.64 9.41
N GLY A 56 -5.98 4.17 10.54
CA GLY A 56 -7.05 5.18 10.52
C GLY A 56 -8.32 4.69 9.80
N ASP A 57 -8.70 5.40 8.75
CA ASP A 57 -9.83 5.09 7.84
C ASP A 57 -9.38 4.39 6.54
N THR A 58 -8.13 3.96 6.48
CA THR A 58 -7.54 3.23 5.35
C THR A 58 -7.34 1.76 5.70
N ILE A 59 -7.78 0.87 4.82
CA ILE A 59 -7.50 -0.56 4.89
C ILE A 59 -6.52 -0.95 3.79
N GLY A 60 -5.43 -1.60 4.18
CA GLY A 60 -4.46 -2.16 3.26
C GLY A 60 -4.63 -3.67 3.15
N VAL A 61 -4.42 -4.20 1.96
CA VAL A 61 -4.28 -5.64 1.70
C VAL A 61 -2.99 -5.88 0.92
N TYR A 62 -2.19 -6.82 1.41
CA TYR A 62 -0.97 -7.29 0.76
C TYR A 62 -1.23 -8.65 0.12
N LEU A 63 -0.94 -8.72 -1.19
CA LEU A 63 -1.09 -9.91 -2.01
C LEU A 63 0.29 -10.37 -2.49
N PRO A 64 0.92 -11.35 -1.83
CA PRO A 64 2.16 -11.93 -2.34
C PRO A 64 1.85 -12.81 -3.56
N LEU A 65 2.55 -12.56 -4.66
CA LEU A 65 2.46 -13.32 -5.90
C LEU A 65 3.80 -13.95 -6.23
N LYS A 66 3.76 -15.13 -6.83
CA LYS A 66 4.96 -15.77 -7.39
C LYS A 66 5.49 -15.02 -8.61
N LYS A 67 4.58 -14.45 -9.41
CA LYS A 67 4.90 -13.72 -10.63
C LYS A 67 3.83 -12.67 -10.87
N LEU A 68 4.23 -11.41 -11.02
CA LEU A 68 3.30 -10.30 -11.25
C LEU A 68 3.14 -10.02 -12.76
N PHE A 69 4.22 -9.92 -13.52
CA PHE A 69 4.20 -9.54 -14.94
C PHE A 69 4.32 -10.73 -15.88
N ALA A 70 3.71 -10.65 -17.06
CA ALA A 70 3.79 -11.70 -18.07
C ALA A 70 5.21 -11.85 -18.64
N ALA A 71 5.83 -10.72 -19.00
CA ALA A 71 7.17 -10.64 -19.53
C ALA A 71 8.21 -10.88 -18.42
N ASP A 72 9.22 -11.69 -18.73
CA ASP A 72 10.40 -11.77 -17.88
C ASP A 72 11.24 -10.53 -18.13
N LEU A 73 11.10 -9.53 -17.25
CA LEU A 73 11.79 -8.25 -17.36
C LEU A 73 13.31 -8.46 -17.53
N LYS A 74 13.89 -9.48 -16.89
CA LYS A 74 15.33 -9.79 -16.99
C LYS A 74 15.73 -10.22 -18.40
N GLU A 75 14.93 -11.06 -19.06
CA GLU A 75 15.18 -11.48 -20.44
C GLU A 75 14.93 -10.34 -21.43
N ALA A 76 13.91 -9.50 -21.18
CA ALA A 76 13.59 -8.36 -22.04
C ALA A 76 14.70 -7.29 -22.05
N PHE A 77 15.27 -6.97 -20.88
CA PHE A 77 16.42 -6.06 -20.80
C PHE A 77 17.71 -6.65 -21.39
N SER A 78 17.92 -7.97 -21.29
CA SER A 78 19.13 -8.64 -21.78
C SER A 78 19.11 -8.92 -23.28
N SER A 79 17.93 -9.09 -23.87
CA SER A 79 17.77 -9.45 -25.30
C SER A 79 17.71 -8.24 -26.24
N GLY A 80 17.56 -7.02 -25.71
CA GLY A 80 17.47 -5.80 -26.51
C GLY A 80 16.26 -5.72 -27.46
N GLN A 81 15.33 -6.67 -27.36
CA GLN A 81 14.12 -6.74 -28.20
C GLN A 81 12.90 -6.18 -27.47
N ILE A 82 12.98 -4.94 -26.98
CA ILE A 82 11.80 -4.26 -26.43
C ILE A 82 11.10 -3.55 -27.59
N LYS A 83 10.12 -4.22 -28.21
CA LYS A 83 9.31 -3.62 -29.28
C LYS A 83 8.32 -2.59 -28.74
N ASN A 84 7.81 -2.77 -27.51
CA ASN A 84 6.95 -1.84 -26.78
C ASN A 84 7.25 -1.94 -25.29
N MET A 85 7.56 -0.81 -24.63
CA MET A 85 7.82 -0.79 -23.17
C MET A 85 6.55 -1.04 -22.34
N GLU A 86 5.37 -0.72 -22.89
CA GLU A 86 4.09 -0.86 -22.18
C GLU A 86 3.71 -2.32 -21.93
N THR A 87 3.98 -3.22 -22.89
CA THR A 87 3.70 -4.65 -22.76
C THR A 87 4.56 -5.34 -21.70
N LEU A 88 5.67 -4.72 -21.28
CA LEU A 88 6.54 -5.27 -20.23
C LEU A 88 5.93 -5.16 -18.83
N PHE A 89 4.98 -4.25 -18.65
CA PHE A 89 4.31 -4.00 -17.37
C PHE A 89 2.88 -4.52 -17.35
N GLU A 90 2.48 -5.34 -18.31
CA GLU A 90 1.21 -6.05 -18.29
C GLU A 90 1.27 -7.17 -17.25
N PRO A 91 0.35 -7.17 -16.26
CA PRO A 91 0.23 -8.28 -15.32
C PRO A 91 -0.02 -9.60 -16.07
N SER A 92 0.53 -10.69 -15.55
CA SER A 92 0.19 -12.02 -16.08
C SER A 92 -1.31 -12.29 -15.89
N PRO A 93 -1.96 -13.10 -16.76
CA PRO A 93 -3.38 -13.41 -16.60
C PRO A 93 -3.75 -13.98 -15.23
N GLU A 94 -2.89 -14.86 -14.68
CA GLU A 94 -3.07 -15.42 -13.34
C GLU A 94 -2.94 -14.36 -12.24
N ALA A 95 -1.98 -13.43 -12.37
CA ALA A 95 -1.84 -12.32 -11.42
C ALA A 95 -3.04 -11.38 -11.49
N LEU A 96 -3.52 -11.08 -12.69
CA LEU A 96 -4.68 -10.22 -12.89
C LEU A 96 -5.94 -10.81 -12.26
N GLU A 97 -6.21 -12.09 -12.46
CA GLU A 97 -7.33 -12.80 -11.85
C GLU A 97 -7.28 -12.71 -10.32
N LYS A 98 -6.12 -13.01 -9.70
CA LYS A 98 -5.93 -12.89 -8.25
C LYS A 98 -6.11 -11.46 -7.74
N ILE A 99 -5.63 -10.46 -8.50
CA ILE A 99 -5.82 -9.05 -8.15
C ILE A 99 -7.32 -8.70 -8.18
N GLU A 100 -8.05 -9.11 -9.20
CA GLU A 100 -9.48 -8.85 -9.33
C GLU A 100 -10.29 -9.51 -8.20
N ASP A 101 -9.98 -10.77 -7.87
CA ASP A 101 -10.62 -11.52 -6.79
C ASP A 101 -10.39 -10.87 -5.42
N VAL A 102 -9.18 -10.38 -5.16
CA VAL A 102 -8.86 -9.64 -3.93
C VAL A 102 -9.56 -8.28 -3.89
N ILE A 103 -9.60 -7.52 -5.00
CA ILE A 103 -10.35 -6.26 -5.08
C ILE A 103 -11.84 -6.49 -4.80
N PHE A 104 -12.40 -7.59 -5.33
CA PHE A 104 -13.78 -7.95 -5.10
C PHE A 104 -14.04 -8.31 -3.63
N SER A 105 -13.13 -9.09 -3.02
CA SER A 105 -13.17 -9.42 -1.59
C SER A 105 -13.12 -8.16 -0.71
N ILE A 106 -12.15 -7.28 -0.97
CA ILE A 106 -12.02 -5.96 -0.32
C ILE A 106 -13.34 -5.20 -0.41
N THR A 107 -13.91 -5.09 -1.62
CA THR A 107 -15.14 -4.36 -1.89
C THR A 107 -16.33 -4.93 -1.11
N ARG A 108 -16.47 -6.26 -1.04
CA ARG A 108 -17.56 -6.91 -0.30
C ARG A 108 -17.47 -6.66 1.20
N VAL A 109 -16.27 -6.81 1.76
CA VAL A 109 -16.03 -6.63 3.20
C VAL A 109 -16.24 -5.18 3.60
N ILE A 110 -15.60 -4.23 2.91
CA ILE A 110 -15.69 -2.79 3.23
C ILE A 110 -17.12 -2.27 3.14
N LEU A 111 -17.91 -2.72 2.16
CA LEU A 111 -19.28 -2.26 2.01
C LEU A 111 -20.26 -2.90 3.00
N SER A 112 -19.86 -3.95 3.70
CA SER A 112 -20.75 -4.72 4.61
C SER A 112 -20.24 -4.78 6.05
N THR A 113 -19.31 -3.88 6.40
CA THR A 113 -18.81 -3.69 7.77
C THR A 113 -19.45 -2.48 8.45
N ASP A 114 -19.46 -2.47 9.77
CA ASP A 114 -19.84 -1.34 10.63
C ASP A 114 -18.75 -0.25 10.71
N ARG A 115 -17.52 -0.53 10.24
CA ARG A 115 -16.45 0.47 10.19
C ARG A 115 -16.50 1.30 8.90
N SER A 116 -16.51 2.63 9.05
CA SER A 116 -16.43 3.56 7.92
C SER A 116 -14.99 3.70 7.40
N PHE A 117 -14.60 2.85 6.44
CA PHE A 117 -13.38 3.08 5.66
C PHE A 117 -13.59 4.12 4.56
N LYS A 118 -12.60 4.99 4.36
CA LYS A 118 -12.57 5.98 3.28
C LYS A 118 -11.72 5.51 2.11
N PHE A 119 -10.62 4.82 2.39
CA PHE A 119 -9.68 4.36 1.38
C PHE A 119 -9.37 2.88 1.53
N TYR A 120 -9.01 2.26 0.41
CA TYR A 120 -8.36 0.95 0.41
C TYR A 120 -7.07 1.01 -0.41
N ILE A 121 -6.10 0.18 -0.03
CA ILE A 121 -4.84 -0.04 -0.75
C ILE A 121 -4.69 -1.54 -0.98
N LEU A 122 -4.45 -1.95 -2.23
CA LEU A 122 -4.00 -3.30 -2.55
C LEU A 122 -2.55 -3.22 -3.03
N GLN A 123 -1.67 -3.99 -2.40
CA GLN A 123 -0.27 -4.14 -2.80
C GLN A 123 -0.03 -5.56 -3.30
N ALA A 124 -0.02 -5.73 -4.62
CA ALA A 124 0.33 -7.00 -5.26
C ALA A 124 1.83 -7.03 -5.55
N THR A 125 2.56 -7.97 -4.95
CA THR A 125 4.04 -7.96 -4.99
C THR A 125 4.59 -9.27 -5.52
N ASP A 126 5.51 -9.17 -6.48
CA ASP A 126 6.29 -10.31 -6.96
C ASP A 126 7.38 -10.68 -5.94
N MET A 127 7.15 -11.80 -5.25
CA MET A 127 8.03 -12.29 -4.19
C MET A 127 9.26 -13.06 -4.71
N GLU A 128 9.22 -13.57 -5.93
CA GLU A 128 10.22 -14.52 -6.39
C GLU A 128 11.29 -13.86 -7.26
N ASP A 129 10.90 -13.06 -8.25
CA ASP A 129 11.81 -12.71 -9.33
C ASP A 129 12.32 -11.28 -9.26
N THR A 130 11.40 -10.33 -9.13
CA THR A 130 11.70 -8.91 -9.37
C THR A 130 11.57 -8.03 -8.14
N GLY A 131 10.75 -8.41 -7.15
CA GLY A 131 10.38 -7.51 -6.05
C GLY A 131 9.49 -6.35 -6.52
N MET A 132 9.01 -6.37 -7.76
CA MET A 132 8.13 -5.32 -8.27
C MET A 132 6.75 -5.44 -7.62
N GLN A 133 6.16 -4.29 -7.34
CA GLN A 133 4.90 -4.16 -6.65
C GLN A 133 3.96 -3.27 -7.45
N LEU A 134 2.73 -3.74 -7.65
CA LEU A 134 1.60 -2.96 -8.12
C LEU A 134 0.77 -2.51 -6.91
N ILE A 135 0.70 -1.19 -6.72
CA ILE A 135 -0.09 -0.56 -5.66
C ILE A 135 -1.35 0.04 -6.30
N ILE A 136 -2.50 -0.39 -5.82
CA ILE A 136 -3.81 0.11 -6.23
C ILE A 136 -4.42 0.83 -5.04
N LYS A 137 -4.61 2.16 -5.13
CA LYS A 137 -5.33 2.94 -4.12
C LYS A 137 -6.70 3.33 -4.67
N GLY A 138 -7.74 3.17 -3.87
CA GLY A 138 -9.09 3.55 -4.26
C GLY A 138 -9.89 4.18 -3.14
N PHE A 139 -10.83 5.05 -3.52
CA PHE A 139 -11.75 5.72 -2.62
C PHE A 139 -13.04 4.91 -2.51
N VAL A 140 -13.46 4.59 -1.28
CA VAL A 140 -14.57 3.67 -1.01
C VAL A 140 -15.90 4.21 -1.53
N ASP A 141 -16.13 5.52 -1.44
CA ASP A 141 -17.39 6.10 -1.91
C ASP A 141 -17.48 6.06 -3.46
N ASP A 142 -16.38 6.04 -4.20
CA ASP A 142 -16.41 5.84 -5.65
C ASP A 142 -16.92 4.44 -6.02
N ILE A 143 -16.63 3.42 -5.20
CA ILE A 143 -17.19 2.07 -5.37
C ILE A 143 -18.71 2.10 -5.25
N LYS A 144 -19.24 2.83 -4.26
CA LYS A 144 -20.68 2.98 -4.06
C LYS A 144 -21.30 3.67 -5.27
N ARG A 145 -20.68 4.75 -5.74
CA ARG A 145 -21.14 5.56 -6.89
C ARG A 145 -21.16 4.77 -8.19
N VAL A 146 -20.12 3.98 -8.48
CA VAL A 146 -20.12 3.13 -9.69
C VAL A 146 -21.17 2.02 -9.61
N LYS A 147 -21.42 1.46 -8.42
CA LYS A 147 -22.47 0.45 -8.20
C LYS A 147 -23.89 1.00 -8.42
N VAL A 148 -24.14 2.25 -8.08
CA VAL A 148 -25.42 2.93 -8.35
C VAL A 148 -25.46 3.64 -9.70
N SER A 149 -24.43 3.45 -10.54
CA SER A 149 -24.29 4.10 -11.86
C SER A 149 -24.28 5.64 -11.84
N ASP A 150 -23.90 6.25 -10.71
CA ASP A 150 -23.68 7.71 -10.62
C ASP A 150 -22.43 8.14 -11.40
N ILE A 151 -21.44 7.24 -11.50
CA ILE A 151 -20.26 7.40 -12.36
C ILE A 151 -20.11 6.20 -13.29
N SER A 152 -19.58 6.44 -14.49
CA SER A 152 -19.28 5.35 -15.43
C SER A 152 -18.11 4.50 -14.94
N ARG A 153 -18.00 3.25 -15.43
CA ARG A 153 -16.83 2.40 -15.15
C ARG A 153 -15.52 3.01 -15.66
N GLY A 154 -15.57 3.76 -16.76
CA GLY A 154 -14.42 4.48 -17.29
C GLY A 154 -13.96 5.60 -16.35
N GLU A 155 -14.90 6.36 -15.81
CA GLU A 155 -14.60 7.39 -14.80
C GLU A 155 -14.08 6.79 -13.50
N TYR A 156 -14.66 5.67 -13.04
CA TYR A 156 -14.14 4.93 -11.89
C TYR A 156 -12.68 4.50 -12.08
N ARG A 157 -12.31 3.98 -13.27
CA ARG A 157 -10.92 3.61 -13.58
C ARG A 157 -9.97 4.80 -13.55
N LYS A 158 -10.39 5.97 -14.05
CA LYS A 158 -9.60 7.21 -13.97
C LYS A 158 -9.41 7.71 -12.53
N ARG A 159 -10.33 7.36 -11.62
CA ARG A 159 -10.27 7.73 -10.20
C ARG A 159 -9.35 6.83 -9.38
N MET A 160 -9.13 5.59 -9.82
CA MET A 160 -8.22 4.67 -9.14
C MET A 160 -6.75 5.01 -9.40
N MET A 161 -5.96 4.97 -8.33
CA MET A 161 -4.52 5.19 -8.40
C MET A 161 -3.81 3.86 -8.61
N HIS A 162 -2.97 3.80 -9.64
CA HIS A 162 -2.17 2.63 -9.95
C HIS A 162 -0.71 3.09 -9.98
N GLU A 163 0.12 2.48 -9.15
CA GLU A 163 1.53 2.80 -9.05
C GLU A 163 2.36 1.52 -9.14
N LEU A 164 3.45 1.58 -9.87
CA LEU A 164 4.45 0.53 -9.95
C LEU A 164 5.67 0.97 -9.16
N ARG A 165 6.06 0.19 -8.16
CA ARG A 165 7.24 0.48 -7.32
C ARG A 165 8.08 -0.78 -7.14
N LEU A 166 9.38 -0.61 -6.93
CA LEU A 166 10.26 -1.71 -6.53
C LEU A 166 10.24 -1.82 -5.00
N ASN A 167 9.79 -2.96 -4.48
CA ASN A 167 9.81 -3.28 -3.07
C ASN A 167 11.10 -4.04 -2.73
N ARG A 168 12.12 -3.31 -2.29
CA ARG A 168 13.43 -3.88 -1.97
C ARG A 168 13.40 -4.79 -0.74
N ALA A 169 12.56 -4.46 0.25
CA ALA A 169 12.42 -5.24 1.47
C ALA A 169 12.08 -6.71 1.16
N VAL A 170 11.20 -6.97 0.18
CA VAL A 170 10.86 -8.33 -0.25
C VAL A 170 12.09 -9.13 -0.72
N LEU A 171 12.96 -8.50 -1.52
CA LEU A 171 14.19 -9.14 -2.00
C LEU A 171 15.17 -9.42 -0.86
N PHE A 172 15.25 -8.52 0.12
CA PHE A 172 16.13 -8.67 1.28
C PHE A 172 15.60 -9.70 2.27
N HIS A 173 14.28 -9.82 2.42
CA HIS A 173 13.66 -10.75 3.34
C HIS A 173 13.60 -12.17 2.77
N LYS A 174 13.57 -12.35 1.45
CA LYS A 174 13.57 -13.65 0.77
C LYS A 174 14.60 -14.66 1.30
N PRO A 175 15.91 -14.36 1.39
CA PRO A 175 16.90 -15.30 1.93
C PRO A 175 16.64 -15.65 3.40
N VAL A 176 16.12 -14.72 4.20
CA VAL A 176 15.82 -14.95 5.62
C VAL A 176 14.58 -15.86 5.76
N ARG A 177 13.54 -15.63 4.96
CA ARG A 177 12.38 -16.53 4.89
C ARG A 177 12.80 -17.94 4.48
N GLN A 178 13.57 -18.08 3.41
CA GLN A 178 14.03 -19.38 2.94
C GLN A 178 14.92 -20.07 3.96
N PHE A 179 15.74 -19.32 4.70
CA PHE A 179 16.54 -19.86 5.80
C PHE A 179 15.67 -20.52 6.89
N PHE A 180 14.57 -19.88 7.32
CA PHE A 180 13.66 -20.46 8.31
C PHE A 180 12.87 -21.67 7.76
N VAL A 181 12.47 -21.65 6.49
CA VAL A 181 11.84 -22.81 5.84
C VAL A 181 12.82 -23.99 5.72
N ASP A 182 14.07 -23.71 5.35
CA ASP A 182 15.10 -24.73 5.20
C ASP A 182 15.48 -25.34 6.56
N LEU A 183 15.39 -24.57 7.66
CA LEU A 183 15.59 -25.09 9.02
C LEU A 183 14.59 -26.19 9.41
N GLU A 184 13.43 -26.26 8.77
CA GLU A 184 12.42 -27.29 9.05
C GLU A 184 12.73 -28.64 8.38
N SER A 185 13.58 -28.65 7.35
CA SER A 185 13.76 -29.81 6.47
C SER A 185 15.21 -30.21 6.21
N MET A 186 16.16 -29.29 6.35
CA MET A 186 17.58 -29.52 6.05
C MET A 186 18.40 -29.84 7.30
N THR A 187 19.47 -30.61 7.10
CA THR A 187 20.47 -30.86 8.15
C THR A 187 21.37 -29.64 8.36
N LEU A 188 21.98 -29.55 9.54
CA LEU A 188 22.85 -28.43 9.91
C LEU A 188 24.00 -28.20 8.91
N SER A 189 24.62 -29.28 8.46
CA SER A 189 25.71 -29.21 7.48
C SER A 189 25.26 -28.62 6.15
N GLN A 190 24.04 -28.95 5.71
CA GLN A 190 23.47 -28.42 4.46
C GLN A 190 23.13 -26.93 4.57
N ILE A 191 22.60 -26.50 5.72
CA ILE A 191 22.31 -25.08 5.99
C ILE A 191 23.61 -24.27 6.02
N GLN A 192 24.66 -24.81 6.65
CA GLN A 192 25.97 -24.18 6.69
C GLN A 192 26.54 -23.98 5.28
N GLU A 193 26.48 -25.00 4.44
CA GLU A 193 26.99 -24.94 3.06
C GLU A 193 26.17 -23.98 2.18
N LYS A 194 24.84 -23.92 2.38
CA LYS A 194 23.94 -23.12 1.53
C LYS A 194 23.97 -21.62 1.85
N TYR A 195 24.01 -21.24 3.13
CA TYR A 195 23.80 -19.85 3.53
C TYR A 195 25.05 -19.11 3.99
N PHE A 196 26.10 -19.81 4.43
CA PHE A 196 27.28 -19.21 5.04
C PHE A 196 28.53 -19.44 4.18
N SER A 197 29.49 -18.51 4.24
CA SER A 197 30.79 -18.69 3.61
C SER A 197 31.61 -19.79 4.32
N LYS A 198 32.44 -20.51 3.55
CA LYS A 198 33.30 -21.59 4.04
C LYS A 198 34.28 -21.16 5.15
N ASP A 199 34.50 -19.85 5.29
CA ASP A 199 35.43 -19.25 6.23
C ASP A 199 34.85 -19.05 7.64
N LEU A 200 33.55 -19.30 7.84
CA LEU A 200 32.92 -19.23 9.17
C LEU A 200 33.14 -20.52 9.97
N PRO A 201 33.80 -20.45 11.15
CA PRO A 201 33.98 -21.62 12.00
C PRO A 201 32.62 -22.19 12.44
N PRO A 202 32.40 -23.52 12.36
CA PRO A 202 31.16 -24.15 12.82
C PRO A 202 30.79 -23.80 14.28
N ALA A 203 31.80 -23.62 15.15
CA ALA A 203 31.62 -23.25 16.55
C ALA A 203 30.97 -21.86 16.74
N ALA A 204 31.23 -20.90 15.84
CA ALA A 204 30.64 -19.57 15.89
C ALA A 204 29.15 -19.60 15.51
N ILE A 205 28.80 -20.40 14.51
CA ILE A 205 27.39 -20.65 14.13
C ILE A 205 26.66 -21.40 15.26
N GLN A 206 27.35 -22.34 15.92
CA GLN A 206 26.76 -23.13 17.01
C GLN A 206 26.40 -22.33 18.26
N THR A 207 27.23 -21.37 18.65
CA THR A 207 26.96 -20.51 19.82
C THR A 207 25.86 -19.48 19.57
N LEU A 208 25.65 -19.05 18.32
CA LEU A 208 24.66 -18.02 17.96
C LEU A 208 23.23 -18.56 17.82
N PHE A 209 23.05 -19.86 17.62
CA PHE A 209 21.76 -20.40 17.18
C PHE A 209 21.34 -21.70 17.88
N PHE A 210 22.27 -22.58 18.27
CA PHE A 210 21.90 -23.94 18.74
C PHE A 210 21.72 -24.09 20.24
N ASN A 211 22.20 -23.17 21.09
CA ASN A 211 21.91 -23.28 22.52
C ASN A 211 20.40 -23.04 22.79
N SER A 212 19.77 -22.09 22.11
CA SER A 212 18.32 -21.83 22.21
C SER A 212 17.47 -22.94 21.56
N ILE A 213 17.93 -23.53 20.46
CA ILE A 213 17.23 -24.64 19.78
C ILE A 213 17.44 -25.98 20.51
N ARG A 214 18.60 -26.23 21.14
CA ARG A 214 18.81 -27.42 22.00
C ARG A 214 17.98 -27.38 23.29
N ALA A 215 17.59 -26.21 23.79
CA ALA A 215 16.60 -26.15 24.87
C ALA A 215 15.24 -26.74 24.43
N HIS A 216 15.00 -26.86 23.11
CA HIS A 216 13.82 -27.45 22.49
C HIS A 216 14.24 -28.69 21.69
N GLU A 217 14.73 -29.73 22.39
CA GLU A 217 15.13 -31.03 21.83
C GLU A 217 13.96 -31.81 21.18
N VAL A 218 13.34 -31.31 20.12
CA VAL A 218 12.65 -32.11 19.08
C VAL A 218 12.60 -31.27 17.79
N THR A 219 13.63 -31.34 16.94
CA THR A 219 13.60 -30.70 15.60
C THR A 219 12.74 -31.45 14.57
N ALA A 220 12.13 -32.58 14.94
CA ALA A 220 11.15 -33.27 14.11
C ALA A 220 9.74 -32.71 14.37
N GLY A 221 9.30 -31.75 13.55
CA GLY A 221 7.93 -31.23 13.60
C GLY A 221 7.78 -29.82 14.19
N LEU A 222 8.81 -28.98 14.13
CA LEU A 222 8.70 -27.54 14.39
C LEU A 222 8.48 -26.78 13.09
N HIS A 223 7.55 -25.81 13.12
CA HIS A 223 7.31 -24.82 12.07
C HIS A 223 7.70 -23.44 12.58
N TRP A 224 8.39 -22.65 11.77
CA TRP A 224 8.78 -21.29 12.15
C TRP A 224 7.80 -20.27 11.57
N GLU A 225 7.02 -19.65 12.43
CA GLU A 225 6.18 -18.53 12.05
C GLU A 225 6.96 -17.22 12.17
N ILE A 226 6.99 -16.45 11.10
CA ILE A 226 7.63 -15.13 11.08
C ILE A 226 6.57 -14.08 11.44
N LEU A 227 6.70 -13.47 12.61
CA LEU A 227 5.77 -12.48 13.13
C LEU A 227 6.06 -11.08 12.60
N GLU A 228 7.33 -10.75 12.41
CA GLU A 228 7.74 -9.43 11.94
C GLU A 228 9.07 -9.53 11.20
N MET A 229 9.20 -8.81 10.09
CA MET A 229 10.48 -8.58 9.42
C MET A 229 10.60 -7.13 8.99
N ARG A 230 11.80 -6.59 9.18
CA ARG A 230 12.17 -5.26 8.71
C ARG A 230 13.58 -5.27 8.18
N SER A 231 13.88 -4.40 7.22
CA SER A 231 15.23 -4.27 6.69
C SER A 231 15.74 -2.84 6.67
N ALA A 232 17.04 -2.67 6.81
CA ALA A 232 17.68 -1.37 6.75
C ALA A 232 18.99 -1.48 5.95
N PRO A 233 19.18 -0.70 4.86
CA PRO A 233 20.45 -0.67 4.16
C PRO A 233 21.52 0.02 5.02
N ILE A 234 22.70 -0.59 5.17
CA ILE A 234 23.85 0.04 5.84
C ILE A 234 24.80 0.65 4.82
N GLN A 235 25.20 -0.14 3.81
CA GLN A 235 26.17 0.23 2.78
C GLN A 235 25.64 -0.19 1.41
N LYS A 236 26.34 0.17 0.31
CA LYS A 236 25.89 -0.10 -1.06
C LYS A 236 25.48 -1.57 -1.32
N ASN A 237 26.14 -2.52 -0.66
CA ASN A 237 25.90 -3.96 -0.85
C ASN A 237 25.61 -4.70 0.47
N GLU A 238 25.34 -3.99 1.57
CA GLU A 238 25.10 -4.61 2.88
C GLU A 238 23.77 -4.14 3.47
N VAL A 239 22.95 -5.10 3.90
CA VAL A 239 21.62 -4.88 4.45
C VAL A 239 21.48 -5.60 5.78
N LEU A 240 20.87 -4.94 6.75
CA LEU A 240 20.37 -5.58 7.96
C LEU A 240 18.94 -6.03 7.76
N VAL A 241 18.62 -7.23 8.20
CA VAL A 241 17.24 -7.73 8.27
C VAL A 241 16.97 -8.17 9.71
N PHE A 242 16.05 -7.47 10.36
CA PHE A 242 15.48 -7.90 11.62
C PHE A 242 14.37 -8.92 11.35
N ALA A 243 14.35 -10.00 12.12
CA ALA A 243 13.26 -10.98 12.11
C ALA A 243 12.84 -11.33 13.54
N LYS A 244 11.54 -11.23 13.80
CA LYS A 244 10.89 -11.77 14.99
C LYS A 244 10.14 -13.03 14.60
N VAL A 245 10.48 -14.16 15.22
CA VAL A 245 9.96 -15.47 14.84
C VAL A 245 9.46 -16.23 16.05
N GLN A 246 8.47 -17.08 15.85
CA GLN A 246 7.91 -17.95 16.88
C GLN A 246 7.92 -19.40 16.40
N PRO A 247 8.53 -20.32 17.17
CA PRO A 247 8.42 -21.75 16.89
C PRO A 247 7.01 -22.24 17.25
N LYS A 248 6.36 -22.95 16.32
CA LYS A 248 5.07 -23.63 16.50
C LYS A 248 5.22 -25.13 16.28
N ALA A 249 4.47 -25.95 17.01
CA ALA A 249 4.43 -27.39 16.75
C ALA A 249 3.60 -27.65 15.48
N LYS A 250 4.08 -28.54 14.61
CA LYS A 250 3.44 -28.90 13.35
C LYS A 250 2.15 -29.68 13.63
N GLY A 251 0.99 -29.02 13.47
CA GLY A 251 -0.33 -29.61 13.71
C GLY A 251 -1.26 -28.81 14.63
N GLU A 252 -0.81 -27.70 15.21
CA GLU A 252 -1.71 -26.74 15.88
C GLU A 252 -2.47 -25.92 14.84
N ASP A 253 -3.76 -26.20 14.70
CA ASP A 253 -4.68 -25.46 13.84
C ASP A 253 -4.94 -24.07 14.46
N PRO A 254 -4.67 -22.95 13.76
CA PRO A 254 -4.85 -21.61 14.31
C PRO A 254 -6.30 -21.27 14.70
N ASN A 255 -7.28 -22.10 14.32
CA ASN A 255 -8.70 -21.94 14.63
C ASN A 255 -9.25 -22.93 15.68
N ALA A 256 -8.41 -23.77 16.29
CA ALA A 256 -8.86 -24.64 17.38
C ALA A 256 -9.04 -23.82 18.67
N GLY A 257 -10.24 -23.27 18.85
CA GLY A 257 -10.63 -22.55 20.06
C GLY A 257 -10.38 -23.38 21.32
N ASP A 258 -9.68 -22.75 22.27
CA ASP A 258 -9.54 -23.06 23.69
C ASP A 258 -10.13 -24.40 24.17
N ALA A 259 -9.27 -25.40 24.31
CA ALA A 259 -9.08 -26.12 25.57
C ALA A 259 -8.10 -27.30 25.38
N SER A 260 -7.02 -27.30 26.16
CA SER A 260 -6.12 -28.43 26.44
C SER A 260 -4.91 -28.69 25.51
N SER A 261 -3.97 -27.75 25.50
CA SER A 261 -2.54 -28.10 25.62
C SER A 261 -1.81 -26.97 26.36
N ASN A 262 -1.37 -27.22 27.59
CA ASN A 262 -0.39 -26.36 28.30
C ASN A 262 1.00 -26.53 27.66
N ALA A 263 1.12 -26.35 26.35
CA ALA A 263 2.41 -26.09 25.74
C ALA A 263 2.72 -24.63 26.09
N ALA A 264 3.72 -24.40 26.95
CA ALA A 264 4.20 -23.07 27.26
C ALA A 264 4.43 -22.34 25.93
N VAL A 265 3.65 -21.28 25.67
CA VAL A 265 3.78 -20.46 24.46
C VAL A 265 5.20 -19.92 24.46
N ALA A 266 6.07 -20.51 23.65
CA ALA A 266 7.47 -20.13 23.59
C ALA A 266 7.55 -18.64 23.23
N GLU A 267 8.31 -17.88 24.03
CA GLU A 267 8.49 -16.45 23.77
C GLU A 267 9.06 -16.23 22.36
N PRO A 268 8.60 -15.18 21.66
CA PRO A 268 9.09 -14.89 20.32
C PRO A 268 10.58 -14.56 20.33
N LEU A 269 11.33 -15.24 19.46
CA LEU A 269 12.76 -15.05 19.26
C LEU A 269 13.02 -13.89 18.30
N LYS A 270 14.16 -13.23 18.47
CA LYS A 270 14.51 -11.98 17.77
C LYS A 270 15.93 -12.13 17.21
N TYR A 271 16.06 -11.94 15.92
CA TYR A 271 17.31 -12.11 15.20
C TYR A 271 17.60 -10.89 14.33
N LEU A 272 18.88 -10.58 14.18
CA LEU A 272 19.39 -9.63 13.20
C LEU A 272 20.32 -10.34 12.24
N PHE A 273 19.92 -10.37 10.97
CA PHE A 273 20.68 -10.92 9.86
C PHE A 273 21.43 -9.78 9.18
N MET A 274 22.70 -10.01 8.87
CA MET A 274 23.50 -9.15 8.02
C MET A 274 23.67 -9.84 6.67
N LEU A 275 23.20 -9.20 5.61
CA LEU A 275 23.18 -9.74 4.26
C LEU A 275 24.16 -8.99 3.36
N ALA A 276 24.92 -9.71 2.53
CA ALA A 276 25.65 -9.17 1.40
C ALA A 276 24.87 -9.38 0.12
N ILE A 277 24.73 -8.34 -0.69
CA ILE A 277 24.07 -8.38 -2.00
C ILE A 277 25.16 -8.46 -3.08
N GLN A 278 25.19 -9.56 -3.83
CA GLN A 278 26.09 -9.77 -4.95
C GLN A 278 25.29 -10.29 -6.15
N GLU A 279 25.35 -9.59 -7.29
CA GLU A 279 24.82 -10.08 -8.59
C GLU A 279 23.42 -10.73 -8.50
N ASN A 280 22.47 -10.06 -7.83
CA ASN A 280 21.09 -10.53 -7.56
C ASN A 280 20.92 -11.68 -6.55
N GLN A 281 21.96 -12.09 -5.84
CA GLN A 281 21.85 -13.03 -4.72
C GLN A 281 22.23 -12.36 -3.40
N ALA A 282 21.34 -12.47 -2.42
CA ALA A 282 21.61 -12.06 -1.05
C ALA A 282 22.18 -13.26 -0.27
N ARG A 283 23.35 -13.08 0.35
CA ARG A 283 24.01 -14.10 1.19
C ARG A 283 24.04 -13.65 2.65
N ILE A 284 23.79 -14.57 3.57
CA ILE A 284 23.82 -14.28 5.00
C ILE A 284 25.29 -14.26 5.45
N LEU A 285 25.79 -13.07 5.81
CA LEU A 285 27.13 -12.90 6.38
C LEU A 285 27.16 -13.26 7.86
N ARG A 286 26.14 -12.84 8.60
CA ARG A 286 26.09 -13.00 10.05
C ARG A 286 24.66 -13.03 10.56
N ILE A 287 24.44 -13.77 11.64
CA ILE A 287 23.20 -13.76 12.42
C ILE A 287 23.57 -13.34 13.84
N ILE A 288 22.80 -12.41 14.42
CA ILE A 288 22.97 -11.92 15.78
C ILE A 288 21.66 -12.22 16.53
N PRO A 289 21.64 -13.16 17.48
CA PRO A 289 20.49 -13.39 18.34
C PRO A 289 20.41 -12.30 19.41
N PHE A 290 19.19 -11.91 19.81
CA PHE A 290 18.96 -11.05 20.97
C PHE A 290 18.48 -11.84 22.19
N GLN A 291 18.80 -13.13 22.23
CA GLN A 291 18.52 -14.01 23.36
C GLN A 291 19.75 -14.84 23.70
N TYR A 292 19.97 -15.10 24.98
CA TYR A 292 20.99 -16.04 25.47
C TYR A 292 20.42 -16.90 26.59
N LEU A 293 20.99 -18.09 26.78
CA LEU A 293 20.72 -18.91 27.95
C LEU A 293 21.63 -18.46 29.09
N SER A 294 21.01 -18.08 30.20
CA SER A 294 21.71 -17.89 31.47
C SER A 294 22.32 -19.22 31.96
N GLU A 295 23.28 -19.13 32.89
CA GLU A 295 23.89 -20.31 33.53
C GLU A 295 22.85 -21.21 34.22
N GLU A 296 21.67 -20.67 34.53
CA GLU A 296 20.54 -21.34 35.17
C GLU A 296 19.59 -22.00 34.15
N GLY A 297 19.85 -21.88 32.85
CA GLY A 297 19.01 -22.47 31.79
C GLY A 297 17.79 -21.63 31.41
N PHE A 298 17.64 -20.41 31.93
CA PHE A 298 16.59 -19.48 31.51
C PHE A 298 17.02 -18.66 30.30
N LEU A 299 16.10 -18.44 29.37
CA LEU A 299 16.29 -17.60 28.19
C LEU A 299 16.13 -16.13 28.60
N GLN A 300 17.21 -15.35 28.48
CA GLN A 300 17.24 -13.91 28.79
C GLN A 300 17.36 -13.10 27.50
N GLN A 301 16.71 -11.93 27.44
CA GLN A 301 16.75 -11.03 26.28
C GLN A 301 17.88 -10.01 26.43
N ILE A 302 18.54 -9.68 25.31
CA ILE A 302 19.51 -8.60 25.21
C ILE A 302 18.79 -7.39 24.62
N ASP A 303 18.89 -6.24 25.28
CA ASP A 303 18.34 -5.00 24.76
C ASP A 303 19.04 -4.58 23.46
N PHE A 304 18.26 -3.98 22.55
CA PHE A 304 18.82 -3.40 21.33
C PHE A 304 19.79 -2.27 21.66
N PRO A 305 20.99 -2.25 21.05
CA PRO A 305 21.86 -1.08 21.09
C PRO A 305 21.07 0.15 20.65
N LYS A 306 21.22 1.29 21.35
CA LYS A 306 20.43 2.52 21.10
C LYS A 306 20.39 2.94 19.63
N GLY A 307 21.48 2.76 18.87
CA GLY A 307 21.55 3.08 17.44
C GLY A 307 20.82 2.12 16.49
N LEU A 308 20.36 0.96 16.97
CA LEU A 308 19.65 -0.07 16.21
C LEU A 308 18.23 -0.32 16.76
N GLN A 309 17.76 0.51 17.70
CA GLN A 309 16.41 0.39 18.22
C GLN A 309 15.41 0.69 17.10
N ILE A 310 14.67 -0.36 16.73
CA ILE A 310 13.72 -0.39 15.62
C ILE A 310 12.57 0.58 15.89
N GLU A 311 12.12 0.63 17.15
CA GLU A 311 11.03 1.48 17.61
C GLU A 311 11.40 2.97 17.57
N GLU A 312 12.65 3.32 17.89
CA GLU A 312 13.14 4.71 17.85
C GLU A 312 13.54 5.18 16.45
N ASN A 313 13.81 4.25 15.51
CA ASN A 313 14.26 4.56 14.16
C ASN A 313 13.34 3.96 13.07
N SER A 314 12.04 3.87 13.32
CA SER A 314 11.08 3.20 12.40
C SER A 314 11.16 3.70 10.95
N GLU A 315 11.49 4.97 10.73
CA GLU A 315 11.68 5.58 9.40
C GLU A 315 12.85 4.99 8.60
N LYS A 316 13.86 4.40 9.27
CA LYS A 316 15.04 3.80 8.61
C LYS A 316 14.84 2.33 8.27
N TRP A 317 13.77 1.72 8.78
CA TRP A 317 13.48 0.31 8.63
C TRP A 317 12.33 0.12 7.64
N GLU A 318 12.64 -0.49 6.49
CA GLU A 318 11.69 -0.84 5.45
C GLU A 318 10.91 -2.11 5.84
N GLU A 319 9.58 -2.06 5.70
CA GLU A 319 8.68 -3.20 5.80
C GLU A 319 8.25 -3.65 4.39
N GLU A 320 7.88 -4.92 4.21
CA GLU A 320 7.33 -5.39 2.92
C GLU A 320 5.95 -4.78 2.62
N PHE A 321 5.19 -4.49 3.68
CA PHE A 321 3.83 -3.99 3.58
C PHE A 321 3.64 -2.73 4.41
N PRO A 322 4.22 -1.59 4.01
CA PRO A 322 3.97 -0.32 4.66
C PRO A 322 2.53 0.12 4.37
N LEU A 323 1.82 0.60 5.39
CA LEU A 323 0.47 1.15 5.25
C LEU A 323 0.44 2.58 5.79
N GLU A 324 0.22 3.53 4.89
CA GLU A 324 0.01 4.94 5.22
C GLU A 324 -1.49 5.26 5.32
N VAL A 325 -1.82 6.28 6.12
CA VAL A 325 -3.17 6.84 6.16
C VAL A 325 -3.32 7.79 4.97
N ILE A 326 -4.28 7.52 4.08
CA ILE A 326 -4.53 8.37 2.93
C ILE A 326 -5.47 9.52 3.34
N LYS A 327 -5.02 10.76 3.13
CA LYS A 327 -5.87 11.94 3.22
C LYS A 327 -6.51 12.24 1.87
N LEU A 328 -7.79 12.64 1.87
CA LEU A 328 -8.54 12.92 0.65
C LEU A 328 -7.90 14.05 -0.19
N GLY A 329 -7.43 15.14 0.43
CA GLY A 329 -6.73 16.22 -0.30
C GLY A 329 -5.50 15.72 -1.08
N ASN A 330 -4.66 14.90 -0.45
CA ASN A 330 -3.48 14.29 -1.08
C ASN A 330 -3.88 13.35 -2.22
N PHE A 331 -4.86 12.47 -1.97
CA PHE A 331 -5.38 11.57 -2.99
C PHE A 331 -5.92 12.31 -4.22
N LEU A 332 -6.64 13.42 -4.01
CA LEU A 332 -7.16 14.25 -5.10
C LEU A 332 -6.04 14.95 -5.87
N ALA A 333 -4.99 15.44 -5.19
CA ALA A 333 -3.84 16.05 -5.85
C ALA A 333 -3.07 15.03 -6.73
N GLU A 334 -2.83 13.81 -6.24
CA GLU A 334 -2.21 12.75 -7.03
C GLU A 334 -3.07 12.37 -8.25
N GLN A 335 -4.39 12.24 -8.04
CA GLN A 335 -5.35 11.95 -9.11
C GLN A 335 -5.38 13.05 -10.17
N LEU A 336 -5.40 14.32 -9.74
CA LEU A 336 -5.38 15.49 -10.61
C LEU A 336 -4.12 15.56 -11.45
N THR A 337 -2.96 15.30 -10.84
CA THR A 337 -1.67 15.22 -11.54
C THR A 337 -1.76 14.25 -12.71
N ARG A 338 -2.20 13.01 -12.47
CA ARG A 338 -2.29 11.98 -13.51
C ARG A 338 -3.30 12.34 -14.60
N ARG A 339 -4.46 12.90 -14.23
CA ARG A 339 -5.50 13.31 -15.19
C ARG A 339 -5.01 14.48 -16.05
N ALA A 340 -4.35 15.47 -15.45
CA ALA A 340 -3.79 16.60 -16.17
C ALA A 340 -2.67 16.15 -17.13
N SER A 341 -1.77 15.27 -16.70
CA SER A 341 -0.75 14.69 -17.59
C SER A 341 -1.38 13.92 -18.76
N ALA A 342 -2.44 13.14 -18.52
CA ALA A 342 -3.17 12.43 -19.57
C ALA A 342 -3.79 13.41 -20.58
N ILE A 343 -4.45 14.48 -20.11
CA ILE A 343 -5.02 15.53 -20.98
C ILE A 343 -3.92 16.15 -21.84
N VAL A 344 -2.80 16.55 -21.23
CA VAL A 344 -1.63 17.12 -21.93
C VAL A 344 -1.06 16.18 -22.99
N SER A 345 -0.98 14.88 -22.71
CA SER A 345 -0.44 13.88 -23.63
C SER A 345 -1.32 13.65 -24.86
N MET A 346 -2.63 13.88 -24.74
CA MET A 346 -3.61 13.65 -25.81
C MET A 346 -3.91 14.91 -26.63
N ASP A 347 -3.44 16.09 -26.18
CA ASP A 347 -3.78 17.37 -26.79
C ASP A 347 -2.75 17.79 -27.85
N GLU A 348 -3.17 17.77 -29.12
CA GLU A 348 -2.30 18.10 -30.26
C GLU A 348 -1.76 19.53 -30.21
N ARG A 349 -2.54 20.51 -29.73
CA ARG A 349 -2.11 21.91 -29.64
C ARG A 349 -0.95 22.03 -28.65
N ILE A 350 -1.06 21.37 -27.50
CA ILE A 350 0.00 21.38 -26.48
C ILE A 350 1.26 20.67 -27.01
N GLN A 351 1.12 19.50 -27.63
CA GLN A 351 2.26 18.74 -28.17
C GLN A 351 3.03 19.50 -29.26
N ASN A 352 2.32 20.27 -30.09
CA ASN A 352 2.91 21.08 -31.16
C ASN A 352 3.56 22.37 -30.66
N THR A 353 3.16 22.89 -29.48
CA THR A 353 3.65 24.17 -28.97
C THR A 353 4.81 23.99 -28.00
N PHE A 354 4.72 23.01 -27.11
CA PHE A 354 5.69 22.79 -26.04
C PHE A 354 6.61 21.62 -26.38
N HIS A 355 7.90 21.74 -26.02
CA HIS A 355 8.87 20.66 -26.11
C HIS A 355 8.60 19.64 -24.99
N GLU A 356 8.32 20.15 -23.79
CA GLU A 356 8.04 19.36 -22.60
C GLU A 356 7.05 20.13 -21.73
N VAL A 357 6.12 19.39 -21.12
CA VAL A 357 5.14 19.91 -20.15
C VAL A 357 5.05 18.94 -19.00
N LYS A 358 5.39 19.40 -17.80
CA LYS A 358 5.16 18.70 -16.54
C LYS A 358 4.19 19.52 -15.69
N LEU A 359 3.07 18.87 -15.34
CA LEU A 359 2.09 19.41 -14.42
C LEU A 359 2.10 18.56 -13.15
N GLU A 360 2.19 19.20 -11.99
CA GLU A 360 2.20 18.50 -10.70
C GLU A 360 1.31 19.23 -9.71
N PHE A 361 0.23 18.56 -9.28
CA PHE A 361 -0.64 19.04 -8.22
C PHE A 361 -0.12 18.53 -6.87
N SER A 362 -0.09 19.42 -5.88
CA SER A 362 0.22 19.10 -4.49
C SER A 362 -0.85 19.70 -3.58
N PHE A 363 -1.11 19.07 -2.44
CA PHE A 363 -2.02 19.58 -1.43
C PHE A 363 -1.25 19.87 -0.14
N TYR A 364 -1.47 21.06 0.41
CA TYR A 364 -0.83 21.51 1.64
C TYR A 364 -1.90 21.78 2.70
N GLU A 365 -1.59 21.39 3.93
CA GLU A 365 -2.42 21.63 5.10
C GLU A 365 -1.51 22.29 6.14
N GLU A 366 -1.56 23.62 6.20
CA GLU A 366 -0.85 24.44 7.18
C GLU A 366 -1.83 24.91 8.26
N ALA A 367 -1.34 25.31 9.43
CA ALA A 367 -2.18 25.56 10.61
C ALA A 367 -3.29 26.61 10.38
N GLY A 368 -4.47 26.15 9.97
CA GLY A 368 -5.66 26.96 9.68
C GLY A 368 -5.91 27.26 8.20
N ASP A 369 -5.04 26.83 7.29
CA ASP A 369 -5.19 27.05 5.85
C ASP A 369 -4.84 25.79 5.05
N SER A 370 -5.67 25.46 4.07
CA SER A 370 -5.47 24.31 3.20
C SER A 370 -5.60 24.72 1.75
N PHE A 371 -4.61 24.44 0.93
CA PHE A 371 -4.59 24.89 -0.46
C PHE A 371 -4.00 23.85 -1.39
N PHE A 372 -4.37 23.93 -2.66
CA PHE A 372 -3.74 23.17 -3.71
C PHE A 372 -2.68 24.04 -4.39
N SER A 373 -1.59 23.41 -4.80
CA SER A 373 -0.57 24.00 -5.66
C SER A 373 -0.54 23.25 -6.97
N LEU A 374 -0.56 23.97 -8.09
CA LEU A 374 -0.26 23.45 -9.41
C LEU A 374 1.11 23.99 -9.84
N ASN A 375 2.11 23.12 -9.83
CA ASN A 375 3.43 23.40 -10.37
C ASN A 375 3.43 23.09 -11.87
N VAL A 376 3.83 24.07 -12.68
CA VAL A 376 3.85 24.00 -14.13
C VAL A 376 5.26 24.25 -14.62
N ASP A 377 5.85 23.22 -15.19
CA ASP A 377 7.09 23.31 -15.93
C ASP A 377 6.80 23.07 -17.41
N ALA A 378 6.97 24.10 -18.23
CA ALA A 378 6.61 24.07 -19.63
C ALA A 378 7.61 24.87 -20.46
N LEU A 379 8.16 24.24 -21.50
CA LEU A 379 9.17 24.81 -22.38
C LEU A 379 8.58 24.98 -23.79
N LEU A 380 8.48 26.22 -24.27
CA LEU A 380 8.04 26.52 -25.63
C LEU A 380 9.08 26.04 -26.66
N ARG A 381 8.61 25.53 -27.81
CA ARG A 381 9.49 25.09 -28.92
C ARG A 381 10.16 26.28 -29.63
N ASP A 382 9.48 27.43 -29.70
CA ASP A 382 10.03 28.63 -30.33
C ASP A 382 10.82 29.49 -29.35
N HIS A 383 12.15 29.49 -29.50
CA HIS A 383 13.08 30.30 -28.71
C HIS A 383 12.93 31.83 -28.93
N SER A 384 12.21 32.27 -29.97
CA SER A 384 11.98 33.69 -30.24
C SER A 384 10.91 34.33 -29.34
N ALA A 385 10.06 33.50 -28.70
CA ALA A 385 8.97 33.96 -27.83
C ALA A 385 9.43 34.32 -26.40
N GLU A 386 10.66 34.00 -26.00
CA GLU A 386 11.18 34.30 -24.64
C GLU A 386 11.38 35.80 -24.37
N SER A 387 11.14 36.68 -25.35
CA SER A 387 11.31 38.13 -25.23
C SER A 387 10.02 38.93 -24.97
N LEU A 388 8.84 38.29 -24.93
CA LEU A 388 7.54 38.97 -24.90
C LEU A 388 6.74 38.68 -23.61
N GLY A 389 7.15 39.28 -22.50
CA GLY A 389 6.33 39.39 -21.28
C GLY A 389 6.24 38.13 -20.40
N PRO A 390 5.42 38.17 -19.33
CA PRO A 390 5.25 37.04 -18.41
C PRO A 390 4.63 35.83 -19.13
N LEU A 391 5.21 34.64 -18.94
CA LEU A 391 4.80 33.41 -19.60
C LEU A 391 3.34 33.06 -19.34
N ILE A 392 2.82 33.42 -18.16
CA ILE A 392 1.43 33.16 -17.79
C ILE A 392 0.39 33.80 -18.74
N TYR A 393 0.75 34.87 -19.46
CA TYR A 393 -0.14 35.53 -20.41
C TYR A 393 0.03 35.04 -21.86
N HIS A 394 0.95 34.12 -22.11
CA HIS A 394 1.09 33.48 -23.42
C HIS A 394 -0.19 32.69 -23.74
N GLU A 395 -0.71 32.79 -24.97
CA GLU A 395 -1.99 32.20 -25.36
C GLU A 395 -2.05 30.69 -25.08
N ASP A 396 -1.00 29.95 -25.47
CA ASP A 396 -0.94 28.51 -25.26
C ASP A 396 -0.70 28.12 -23.79
N MET A 397 -0.08 29.00 -22.99
CA MET A 397 0.04 28.80 -21.55
C MET A 397 -1.31 28.98 -20.87
N LEU A 398 -2.05 30.03 -21.24
CA LEU A 398 -3.43 30.25 -20.79
C LEU A 398 -4.33 29.08 -21.16
N TYR A 399 -4.17 28.53 -22.37
CA TYR A 399 -4.88 27.34 -22.82
C TYR A 399 -4.58 26.12 -21.93
N LEU A 400 -3.29 25.82 -21.71
CA LEU A 400 -2.83 24.73 -20.84
C LEU A 400 -3.38 24.88 -19.41
N LEU A 401 -3.21 26.06 -18.80
CA LEU A 401 -3.70 26.36 -17.46
C LEU A 401 -5.23 26.30 -17.38
N THR A 402 -5.93 26.67 -18.45
CA THR A 402 -7.40 26.57 -18.51
C THR A 402 -7.86 25.12 -18.49
N LEU A 403 -7.18 24.23 -19.23
CA LEU A 403 -7.48 22.79 -19.20
C LEU A 403 -7.23 22.20 -17.81
N ALA A 404 -6.06 22.46 -17.22
CA ALA A 404 -5.71 21.95 -15.90
C ALA A 404 -6.64 22.50 -14.80
N SER A 405 -6.95 23.80 -14.82
CA SER A 405 -7.84 24.43 -13.85
C SER A 405 -9.29 23.97 -13.99
N ARG A 406 -9.73 23.63 -15.20
CA ARG A 406 -11.06 23.04 -15.43
C ARG A 406 -11.15 21.64 -14.84
N GLU A 407 -10.15 20.81 -15.11
CA GLU A 407 -10.05 19.47 -14.54
C GLU A 407 -10.02 19.52 -13.00
N PHE A 408 -9.29 20.49 -12.44
CA PHE A 408 -9.24 20.77 -11.00
C PHE A 408 -10.62 20.99 -10.39
N VAL A 409 -11.38 21.97 -10.90
CA VAL A 409 -12.71 22.30 -10.34
C VAL A 409 -13.72 21.18 -10.54
N ASP A 410 -13.65 20.47 -11.66
CA ASP A 410 -14.57 19.36 -11.96
C ASP A 410 -14.32 18.16 -11.04
N VAL A 411 -13.06 17.81 -10.79
CA VAL A 411 -12.69 16.77 -9.81
C VAL A 411 -13.17 17.16 -8.43
N LEU A 412 -12.73 18.30 -7.88
CA LEU A 412 -13.06 18.66 -6.49
C LEU A 412 -14.56 18.70 -6.25
N ARG A 413 -15.33 19.28 -7.18
CA ARG A 413 -16.80 19.27 -7.13
C ARG A 413 -17.36 17.85 -7.13
N SER A 414 -16.82 16.96 -7.96
CA SER A 414 -17.31 15.60 -8.06
C SER A 414 -17.14 14.81 -6.75
N TYR A 415 -16.17 15.16 -5.90
CA TYR A 415 -15.98 14.59 -4.57
C TYR A 415 -16.63 15.41 -3.45
N ASP A 416 -17.33 16.49 -3.77
CA ASP A 416 -17.82 17.48 -2.81
C ASP A 416 -16.71 17.97 -1.86
N TYR A 417 -15.47 18.09 -2.39
CA TYR A 417 -14.32 18.45 -1.60
C TYR A 417 -14.25 19.98 -1.42
N GLY A 418 -14.68 20.44 -0.25
CA GLY A 418 -14.69 21.85 0.11
C GLY A 418 -13.60 22.29 1.08
N ASN A 419 -12.72 21.39 1.54
CA ASN A 419 -11.68 21.71 2.53
C ASN A 419 -10.41 22.24 1.85
N TYR A 420 -10.54 23.41 1.21
CA TYR A 420 -9.43 24.20 0.67
C TYR A 420 -9.86 25.67 0.50
N THR A 421 -8.90 26.58 0.50
CA THR A 421 -9.08 28.03 0.40
C THR A 421 -8.70 28.57 -0.98
N SER A 422 -7.60 28.08 -1.56
CA SER A 422 -7.08 28.55 -2.85
C SER A 422 -6.45 27.46 -3.72
N LEU A 423 -6.25 27.82 -4.98
CA LEU A 423 -5.34 27.15 -5.92
C LEU A 423 -4.18 28.10 -6.23
N ASN A 424 -2.96 27.66 -5.94
CA ASN A 424 -1.73 28.40 -6.22
C ASN A 424 -1.13 27.89 -7.53
N LEU A 425 -0.97 28.74 -8.53
CA LEU A 425 -0.32 28.42 -9.78
C LEU A 425 1.15 28.84 -9.72
N ASN A 426 2.05 27.87 -9.80
CA ASN A 426 3.50 28.06 -9.73
C ASN A 426 4.12 27.74 -11.09
N LEU A 427 4.63 28.74 -11.79
CA LEU A 427 5.31 28.57 -13.08
C LEU A 427 6.83 28.59 -12.85
N SER A 428 7.57 27.61 -13.39
CA SER A 428 9.03 27.48 -13.16
C SER A 428 9.85 28.75 -13.49
N LYS A 429 9.38 29.57 -14.44
CA LYS A 429 10.06 30.80 -14.89
C LYS A 429 9.59 32.07 -14.17
N GLU A 430 8.64 31.98 -13.24
CA GLU A 430 8.10 33.13 -12.52
C GLU A 430 8.46 33.09 -11.03
N SER A 431 8.71 34.25 -10.44
CA SER A 431 9.18 34.37 -9.05
C SER A 431 8.08 34.31 -8.00
N SER A 432 6.81 34.38 -8.40
CA SER A 432 5.66 34.44 -7.49
C SER A 432 4.53 33.54 -7.95
N ALA A 433 3.93 32.82 -7.01
CA ALA A 433 2.70 32.06 -7.23
C ALA A 433 1.53 32.99 -7.55
N TRP A 434 0.62 32.53 -8.40
CA TRP A 434 -0.68 33.17 -8.61
C TRP A 434 -1.72 32.47 -7.76
N ILE A 435 -2.33 33.19 -6.83
CA ILE A 435 -3.31 32.63 -5.89
C ILE A 435 -4.71 32.91 -6.42
N ILE A 436 -5.47 31.84 -6.66
CA ILE A 436 -6.88 31.93 -7.07
C ILE A 436 -7.75 31.42 -5.94
N GLY A 437 -8.64 32.27 -5.42
CA GLY A 437 -9.56 31.92 -4.35
C GLY A 437 -10.59 30.88 -4.79
N ARG A 438 -11.11 30.10 -3.82
CA ARG A 438 -12.15 29.10 -4.06
C ARG A 438 -13.41 29.67 -4.72
N ASP A 439 -13.87 30.85 -4.28
CA ASP A 439 -15.08 31.47 -4.82
C ASP A 439 -14.90 31.88 -6.29
N ASP A 440 -13.71 32.37 -6.63
CA ASP A 440 -13.35 32.74 -7.99
C ASP A 440 -13.26 31.51 -8.92
N LEU A 441 -12.71 30.40 -8.42
CA LEU A 441 -12.71 29.12 -9.13
C LEU A 441 -14.13 28.61 -9.41
N GLU A 442 -15.09 28.86 -8.50
CA GLU A 442 -16.49 28.50 -8.72
C GLU A 442 -17.15 29.42 -9.78
N LEU A 443 -16.75 30.69 -9.87
CA LEU A 443 -17.16 31.58 -10.98
C LEU A 443 -16.59 31.10 -12.32
N PHE A 444 -15.32 30.69 -12.34
CA PHE A 444 -14.66 30.12 -13.51
C PHE A 444 -15.33 28.83 -13.99
N ARG A 445 -15.63 27.91 -13.07
CA ARG A 445 -16.37 26.67 -13.38
C ARG A 445 -17.75 26.97 -13.99
N ARG A 446 -18.44 28.01 -13.49
CA ARG A 446 -19.75 28.47 -14.02
C ARG A 446 -19.63 29.23 -15.33
N LYS A 447 -18.42 29.38 -15.89
CA LYS A 447 -18.11 30.16 -17.11
C LYS A 447 -18.54 31.63 -17.00
N LYS A 448 -18.56 32.17 -15.78
CA LYS A 448 -18.86 33.59 -15.53
C LYS A 448 -17.63 34.48 -15.70
N ILE A 449 -16.45 33.91 -15.43
CA ILE A 449 -15.14 34.54 -15.59
C ILE A 449 -14.26 33.51 -16.31
N ASP A 450 -13.40 33.95 -17.20
CA ASP A 450 -12.37 33.12 -17.84
C ASP A 450 -11.06 33.14 -17.03
N LEU A 451 -10.10 32.28 -17.36
CA LEU A 451 -8.87 32.22 -16.59
C LEU A 451 -8.06 33.52 -16.71
N GLN A 452 -8.09 34.17 -17.87
CA GLN A 452 -7.44 35.47 -18.06
C GLN A 452 -8.04 36.53 -17.14
N GLY A 453 -9.37 36.55 -17.00
CA GLY A 453 -10.07 37.40 -16.05
C GLY A 453 -9.64 37.13 -14.60
N LEU A 454 -9.51 35.86 -14.21
CA LEU A 454 -9.01 35.50 -12.87
C LEU A 454 -7.59 36.01 -12.60
N LEU A 455 -6.70 35.86 -13.57
CA LEU A 455 -5.30 36.31 -13.46
C LEU A 455 -5.13 37.83 -13.49
N SER A 456 -6.17 38.57 -13.89
CA SER A 456 -6.19 40.03 -13.91
C SER A 456 -6.69 40.67 -12.61
N LEU A 457 -7.24 39.87 -11.68
CA LEU A 457 -7.70 40.36 -10.38
C LEU A 457 -6.51 40.79 -9.51
N PRO A 458 -6.69 41.82 -8.64
CA PRO A 458 -5.65 42.25 -7.73
C PRO A 458 -5.23 41.09 -6.82
N ARG A 459 -3.91 40.89 -6.70
CA ARG A 459 -3.32 39.85 -5.85
C ARG A 459 -3.74 40.09 -4.39
N ILE A 460 -4.27 39.05 -3.75
CA ILE A 460 -4.62 39.05 -2.32
C ILE A 460 -3.35 39.10 -1.48
#